data_AF-A0A9P0K992-F1
#
_entry.id   AF-A0A9P0K992-F1
#
_cell.length_a   1.000
_cell.length_b   1.000
_cell.length_c   1.000
_cell.angle_alpha   90.00
_cell.angle_beta   90.00
_cell.angle_gamma   90.00
#
_symmetry.space_group_name_H-M   'P 1'
#
loop_
_entity.id
_entity.type
_entity.pdbx_description
1 polymer ?
#
loop_
_entity_poly.entity_id
_entity_poly.type
_entity_poly.pdbx_seq_one_letter_code
_entity_poly.pdbx_strand_id
1 'polypeptide(L)'
;MYGEKAYALVKECANHENSLPPYNASLVQEVSNEIRTLVEENQEDAQTSTEETSDSGSVVSTIRLRHAAVKRNLRCLMAYHYNRLRLLRKMRWEFGSILPADIKSNLSPAEIEWFAKYSRSLASYMRYCKCK
;
A
#
# COMPACT_ATOMS: atom_id res chain seq x y z
N MET A 1 1.42 -18.72 6.67
CA MET A 1 -0.02 -18.38 6.69
C MET A 1 -0.26 -17.15 5.80
N TYR A 2 -1.45 -16.99 5.19
CA TYR A 2 -1.70 -15.83 4.32
C TYR A 2 -1.57 -14.51 5.08
N GLY A 3 -0.98 -13.51 4.44
CA GLY A 3 -0.86 -12.14 4.94
C GLY A 3 0.19 -11.88 6.01
N GLU A 4 1.11 -12.83 6.26
CA GLU A 4 2.29 -12.61 7.11
C GLU A 4 3.19 -11.50 6.56
N LYS A 5 3.44 -11.51 5.25
CA LYS A 5 4.26 -10.49 4.56
C LYS A 5 3.62 -9.11 4.63
N ALA A 6 2.30 -9.06 4.45
CA ALA A 6 1.52 -7.84 4.56
C ALA A 6 1.52 -7.29 6.00
N TYR A 7 1.50 -8.17 7.01
CA TYR A 7 1.65 -7.78 8.41
C TYR A 7 3.06 -7.22 8.70
N ALA A 8 4.12 -7.78 8.11
CA ALA A 8 5.48 -7.27 8.28
C ALA A 8 5.60 -5.80 7.84
N LEU A 9 4.96 -5.41 6.72
CA LEU A 9 4.91 -4.01 6.27
C LEU A 9 4.23 -3.08 7.29
N VAL A 10 3.13 -3.53 7.89
CA VAL A 10 2.41 -2.75 8.91
C VAL A 10 3.23 -2.66 10.20
N LYS A 11 3.93 -3.73 10.58
CA LYS A 11 4.84 -3.74 11.73
C LYS A 11 6.01 -2.79 11.53
N GLU A 12 6.58 -2.73 10.32
CA GLU A 12 7.60 -1.76 9.95
C GLU A 12 7.09 -0.32 10.15
N CYS A 13 5.87 -0.01 9.71
CA CYS A 13 5.25 1.29 9.93
C CYS A 13 5.06 1.62 11.42
N ALA A 14 4.65 0.65 12.23
CA ALA A 14 4.43 0.85 13.67
C ALA A 14 5.75 1.13 14.42
N ASN A 15 6.85 0.52 13.99
CA ASN A 15 8.16 0.74 14.60
C ASN A 15 8.76 2.12 14.25
N HIS A 16 8.33 2.73 13.15
CA HIS A 16 8.85 3.99 12.64
C HIS A 16 7.76 5.08 12.59
N GLU A 17 7.37 5.62 13.75
CA GLU A 17 6.29 6.62 13.83
C GLU A 17 6.66 8.00 13.27
N ASN A 18 7.94 8.40 13.38
CA ASN A 18 8.41 9.74 12.97
C ASN A 18 9.57 9.74 11.98
N SER A 19 10.03 8.55 11.59
CA SER A 19 11.10 8.39 10.60
C SER A 19 10.55 7.68 9.37
N LEU A 20 11.09 8.02 8.20
CA LEU A 20 10.69 7.40 6.95
C LEU A 20 11.78 6.39 6.54
N PRO A 21 11.57 5.08 6.81
CA PRO A 21 12.54 4.06 6.44
C PRO A 21 12.64 3.92 4.91
N PRO A 22 13.70 3.27 4.39
CA PRO A 22 13.82 2.95 2.97
C PRO A 22 12.56 2.25 2.45
N TYR A 23 12.09 2.65 1.27
CA TYR A 23 10.91 2.04 0.67
C TYR A 23 11.14 0.54 0.40
N ASN A 24 10.35 -0.30 1.05
CA ASN A 24 10.48 -1.75 0.97
C ASN A 24 9.84 -2.33 -0.31
N ALA A 25 10.50 -2.10 -1.45
CA ALA A 25 10.01 -2.54 -2.76
C ALA A 25 9.85 -4.07 -2.85
N SER A 26 10.76 -4.84 -2.25
CA SER A 26 10.71 -6.31 -2.26
C SER A 26 9.45 -6.83 -1.58
N LEU A 27 9.18 -6.42 -0.33
CA LEU A 27 8.00 -6.88 0.40
C LEU A 27 6.70 -6.43 -0.26
N VAL A 28 6.64 -5.22 -0.82
CA VAL A 28 5.46 -4.77 -1.57
C VAL A 28 5.22 -5.67 -2.79
N GLN A 29 6.25 -6.00 -3.57
CA GLN A 29 6.13 -6.90 -4.71
C GLN A 29 5.71 -8.31 -4.29
N GLU A 30 6.26 -8.83 -3.19
CA GLU A 30 5.88 -10.13 -2.66
C GLU A 30 4.42 -10.19 -2.23
N VAL A 31 3.91 -9.16 -1.56
CA VAL A 31 2.49 -9.07 -1.18
C VAL A 31 1.60 -8.90 -2.42
N SER A 32 2.03 -8.13 -3.41
CA SER A 32 1.32 -8.00 -4.69
C SER A 32 1.23 -9.32 -5.45
N ASN A 33 2.32 -10.11 -5.47
CA ASN A 33 2.33 -11.44 -6.06
C ASN A 33 1.42 -12.40 -5.29
N GLU A 34 1.45 -12.38 -3.95
CA GLU A 34 0.54 -13.19 -3.12
C GLU A 34 -0.94 -12.86 -3.42
N ILE A 35 -1.29 -11.58 -3.53
CA ILE A 35 -2.65 -11.16 -3.91
C ILE A 35 -3.01 -11.71 -5.29
N ARG A 36 -2.11 -11.60 -6.27
CA ARG A 36 -2.37 -12.05 -7.64
C ARG A 36 -2.61 -13.56 -7.69
N THR A 37 -1.75 -14.35 -7.06
CA THR A 37 -1.90 -15.81 -6.98
C THR A 37 -3.23 -16.19 -6.31
N LEU A 38 -3.59 -15.54 -5.20
CA LEU A 38 -4.87 -15.81 -4.52
C LEU A 38 -6.09 -15.44 -5.37
N VAL A 39 -5.98 -14.43 -6.23
CA VAL A 39 -7.06 -14.06 -7.16
C VAL A 39 -7.15 -15.05 -8.31
N GLU A 40 -6.03 -15.47 -8.87
CA GLU A 40 -5.94 -16.50 -9.92
C GLU A 40 -6.55 -17.83 -9.42
N GLU A 41 -6.12 -18.33 -8.25
CA GLU A 41 -6.67 -19.55 -7.63
C GLU A 41 -8.18 -19.45 -7.36
N ASN A 42 -8.68 -18.27 -6.94
CA ASN A 42 -10.11 -18.06 -6.72
C ASN A 42 -10.92 -18.05 -8.01
N GLN A 43 -10.33 -17.61 -9.12
CA GLN A 43 -10.99 -17.59 -10.42
C GLN A 43 -11.11 -19.00 -10.99
N GLU A 44 -10.04 -19.81 -10.87
CA GLU A 44 -10.02 -21.22 -11.27
C GLU A 44 -11.08 -22.01 -10.49
N ASP A 45 -11.08 -21.92 -9.16
CA ASP A 45 -12.06 -22.63 -8.32
C ASP A 45 -13.51 -22.19 -8.58
N ALA A 46 -13.73 -20.92 -8.92
CA ALA A 46 -15.05 -20.42 -9.28
C ALA A 46 -15.54 -21.00 -10.61
N GLN A 47 -14.66 -21.21 -11.59
CA GLN A 47 -14.99 -21.82 -12.88
C GLN A 47 -15.31 -23.31 -12.73
N THR A 48 -14.49 -24.06 -12.00
CA THR A 48 -14.72 -25.49 -11.74
C THR A 48 -16.01 -25.73 -10.96
N SER A 49 -16.35 -24.88 -9.99
CA SER A 49 -17.59 -24.98 -9.21
C SER A 49 -18.87 -24.80 -10.03
N THR A 50 -18.80 -24.06 -11.15
CA THR A 50 -19.94 -23.93 -12.07
C THR A 50 -20.15 -25.16 -12.94
N GLU A 51 -19.12 -25.97 -13.15
CA GLU A 51 -19.15 -27.17 -14.00
C GLU A 51 -19.53 -28.43 -13.20
N GLU A 52 -19.13 -28.51 -11.93
CA GLU A 52 -19.36 -29.67 -11.06
C GLU A 52 -20.37 -29.38 -9.93
N THR A 53 -21.57 -29.95 -10.02
CA THR A 53 -22.72 -29.62 -9.14
C THR A 53 -22.73 -30.38 -7.79
N SER A 54 -21.76 -31.25 -7.51
CA SER A 54 -21.83 -32.21 -6.40
C SER A 54 -21.08 -31.83 -5.11
N ASP A 55 -20.13 -30.86 -5.13
CA ASP A 55 -19.35 -30.48 -3.93
C ASP A 55 -19.22 -28.95 -3.71
N SER A 56 -20.19 -28.19 -4.21
CA SER A 56 -20.12 -26.72 -4.28
C SER A 56 -20.01 -26.02 -2.90
N GLY A 57 -20.39 -26.67 -1.80
CA GLY A 57 -20.34 -26.09 -0.46
C GLY A 57 -18.91 -25.92 0.09
N SER A 58 -18.03 -26.90 -0.14
CA SER A 58 -16.64 -26.89 0.31
C SER A 58 -15.83 -25.81 -0.43
N VAL A 59 -15.97 -25.76 -1.76
CA VAL A 59 -15.24 -24.82 -2.61
C VAL A 59 -15.61 -23.36 -2.31
N VAL A 60 -16.90 -23.07 -2.08
CA VAL A 60 -17.36 -21.73 -1.69
C VAL A 60 -16.71 -21.25 -0.38
N SER A 61 -16.47 -22.16 0.58
CA SER A 61 -15.82 -21.81 1.84
C SER A 61 -14.34 -21.43 1.64
N THR A 62 -13.63 -22.17 0.79
CA THR A 62 -12.22 -21.89 0.41
C THR A 62 -12.10 -20.55 -0.33
N ILE A 63 -12.98 -20.30 -1.30
CA ILE A 63 -13.02 -19.02 -2.03
C ILE A 63 -13.23 -17.86 -1.05
N ARG A 64 -14.16 -17.99 -0.10
CA ARG A 64 -14.42 -16.95 0.91
C ARG A 64 -13.19 -16.69 1.78
N LEU A 65 -12.48 -17.73 2.20
CA LEU A 65 -11.27 -17.62 3.00
C LEU A 65 -10.16 -16.87 2.24
N ARG A 66 -9.85 -17.31 1.02
CA ARG A 66 -8.84 -16.65 0.16
C ARG A 66 -9.24 -15.21 -0.16
N HIS A 67 -10.51 -14.96 -0.45
CA HIS A 67 -11.01 -13.61 -0.71
C HIS A 67 -10.86 -12.69 0.53
N ALA A 68 -11.09 -13.20 1.74
CA ALA A 68 -10.83 -12.46 2.97
C ALA A 68 -9.32 -12.16 3.14
N ALA A 69 -8.44 -13.11 2.80
CA ALA A 69 -6.99 -12.90 2.80
C ALA A 69 -6.55 -11.81 1.81
N VAL A 70 -7.10 -11.81 0.59
CA VAL A 70 -6.85 -10.75 -0.41
C VAL A 70 -7.24 -9.38 0.13
N LYS A 71 -8.44 -9.23 0.73
CA LYS A 71 -8.87 -7.96 1.34
C LYS A 71 -7.93 -7.50 2.45
N ARG A 72 -7.44 -8.44 3.27
CA ARG A 72 -6.48 -8.14 4.33
C ARG A 72 -5.16 -7.62 3.76
N ASN A 73 -4.61 -8.28 2.75
CA ASN A 73 -3.36 -7.89 2.12
C ASN A 73 -3.48 -6.50 1.46
N LEU A 74 -4.58 -6.24 0.74
CA LEU A 74 -4.86 -4.92 0.17
C LEU A 74 -4.95 -3.83 1.25
N ARG A 75 -5.66 -4.10 2.35
CA ARG A 75 -5.78 -3.14 3.46
C ARG A 75 -4.42 -2.82 4.09
N CYS A 76 -3.58 -3.83 4.29
CA CYS A 76 -2.21 -3.67 4.80
C CYS A 76 -1.33 -2.85 3.86
N LEU A 77 -1.36 -3.13 2.55
CA LEU A 77 -0.64 -2.33 1.54
C LEU A 77 -1.09 -0.87 1.54
N MET A 78 -2.40 -0.63 1.53
CA MET A 78 -2.95 0.72 1.60
C MET A 78 -2.53 1.45 2.88
N ALA A 79 -2.57 0.77 4.02
CA ALA A 79 -2.13 1.34 5.29
C ALA A 79 -0.64 1.71 5.28
N TYR A 80 0.22 0.84 4.75
CA TYR A 80 1.65 1.10 4.58
C TYR A 80 1.90 2.34 3.74
N HIS A 81 1.34 2.40 2.52
CA HIS A 81 1.51 3.55 1.63
C HIS A 81 0.93 4.83 2.22
N TYR A 82 -0.27 4.78 2.80
CA TYR A 82 -0.91 5.95 3.39
C TYR A 82 -0.10 6.52 4.57
N ASN A 83 0.45 5.66 5.43
CA ASN A 83 1.30 6.09 6.53
C ASN A 83 2.53 6.86 6.03
N ARG A 84 3.21 6.32 5.01
CA ARG A 84 4.38 6.97 4.39
C ARG A 84 4.04 8.31 3.75
N LEU A 85 2.93 8.41 3.02
CA LEU A 85 2.46 9.68 2.45
C LEU A 85 2.11 10.71 3.54
N ARG A 86 1.56 10.25 4.68
CA ARG A 86 1.26 11.13 5.82
C ARG A 86 2.54 11.72 6.43
N LEU A 87 3.60 10.92 6.53
CA LEU A 87 4.93 11.37 6.97
C LEU A 87 5.56 12.35 5.97
N LEU A 88 5.51 12.05 4.67
CA LEU A 88 5.97 12.96 3.62
C LEU A 88 5.25 14.31 3.66
N ARG A 89 3.94 14.29 3.92
CA ARG A 89 3.15 15.50 4.12
C ARG A 89 3.68 16.30 5.30
N LYS A 90 3.95 15.66 6.44
CA LYS A 90 4.52 16.30 7.65
C LYS A 90 5.88 16.92 7.33
N MET A 91 6.76 16.19 6.65
CA MET A 91 8.08 16.67 6.23
C MET A 91 8.02 17.91 5.33
N ARG A 92 6.99 18.06 4.48
CA ARG A 92 6.79 19.28 3.69
C ARG A 92 6.62 20.53 4.57
N TRP A 93 5.99 20.38 5.73
CA TRP A 93 5.77 21.49 6.67
C TRP A 93 7.00 21.73 7.57
N GLU A 94 7.83 20.72 7.80
CA GLU A 94 9.04 20.81 8.63
C GLU A 94 10.26 21.32 7.85
N PHE A 95 10.54 20.75 6.67
CA PHE A 95 11.73 21.07 5.86
C PHE A 95 11.44 22.00 4.67
N GLY A 96 10.17 22.24 4.35
CA GLY A 96 9.79 23.02 3.17
C GLY A 96 9.78 22.20 1.88
N SER A 97 9.98 22.85 0.73
CA SER A 97 9.85 22.23 -0.59
C SER A 97 11.01 21.32 -1.00
N ILE A 98 12.13 21.37 -0.27
CA ILE A 98 13.34 20.60 -0.57
C ILE A 98 13.56 19.61 0.58
N LEU A 99 13.58 18.32 0.25
CA LEU A 99 13.87 17.27 1.22
C LEU A 99 15.39 17.03 1.30
N PRO A 100 15.95 16.74 2.49
CA PRO A 100 17.32 16.25 2.65
C PRO A 100 17.61 15.03 1.77
N ALA A 101 18.86 14.88 1.31
CA ALA A 101 19.28 13.80 0.42
C ALA A 101 19.03 12.40 1.04
N ASP A 102 19.26 12.26 2.34
CA ASP A 102 19.10 11.00 3.09
C ASP A 102 17.64 10.54 3.15
N ILE A 103 16.69 11.47 3.16
CA ILE A 103 15.26 11.14 3.11
C ILE A 103 14.86 10.81 1.68
N LYS A 104 15.41 11.55 0.71
CA LYS A 104 15.10 11.37 -0.70
C LYS A 104 15.54 10.00 -1.23
N SER A 105 16.65 9.45 -0.73
CA SER A 105 17.11 8.09 -1.08
C SER A 105 16.18 6.99 -0.55
N ASN A 106 15.41 7.26 0.50
CA ASN A 106 14.46 6.31 1.08
C ASN A 106 13.11 6.26 0.34
N LEU A 107 12.89 7.14 -0.64
CA LEU A 107 11.62 7.27 -1.35
C LEU A 107 11.57 6.42 -2.62
N SER A 108 10.40 5.88 -2.90
CA SER A 108 10.10 5.34 -4.22
C SER A 108 9.92 6.46 -5.26
N PRO A 109 10.13 6.18 -6.57
CA PRO A 109 9.89 7.16 -7.63
C PRO A 109 8.47 7.76 -7.60
N ALA A 110 7.46 6.94 -7.28
CA ALA A 110 6.08 7.38 -7.17
C ALA A 110 5.85 8.32 -5.98
N GLU A 111 6.52 8.10 -4.85
CA GLU A 111 6.46 9.00 -3.69
C GLU A 111 7.12 10.35 -3.98
N ILE A 112 8.22 10.35 -4.74
CA ILE A 112 8.90 11.59 -5.19
C ILE A 112 7.96 12.40 -6.07
N GLU A 113 7.33 11.76 -7.05
CA GLU A 113 6.34 12.42 -7.93
C GLU A 113 5.17 12.98 -7.12
N TRP A 114 4.64 12.18 -6.19
CA TRP A 114 3.56 12.60 -5.30
C TRP A 114 3.94 13.83 -4.47
N PHE A 115 5.13 13.84 -3.87
CA PHE A 115 5.61 14.97 -3.06
C PHE A 115 5.77 16.24 -3.89
N ALA A 116 6.27 16.11 -5.12
CA ALA A 116 6.38 17.23 -6.05
C ALA A 116 5.01 17.79 -6.43
N LYS A 117 4.02 16.92 -6.70
CA LYS A 117 2.63 17.32 -6.97
C LYS A 117 1.99 18.02 -5.78
N TYR A 118 2.14 17.45 -4.58
CA TYR A 118 1.65 18.03 -3.34
C TYR A 118 2.26 19.42 -3.08
N SER A 119 3.57 19.56 -3.26
CA SER A 119 4.28 20.83 -3.08
C SER A 119 3.81 21.91 -4.05
N ARG A 120 3.55 21.56 -5.32
CA ARG A 120 2.99 22.48 -6.31
C ARG A 120 1.57 22.93 -5.94
N SER A 121 0.71 21.99 -5.55
CA SER A 121 -0.67 22.31 -5.11
C SER A 121 -0.66 23.22 -3.88
N LEU A 122 0.19 22.94 -2.90
CA LEU A 122 0.32 23.76 -1.70
C LEU A 122 0.85 25.17 -2.01
N ALA A 123 1.86 25.28 -2.89
CA ALA A 123 2.38 26.58 -3.32
C ALA A 123 1.32 27.41 -4.06
N SER A 124 0.53 26.78 -4.92
CA SER A 124 -0.60 27.43 -5.60
C SER A 124 -1.63 27.96 -4.60
N TYR A 125 -2.01 27.13 -3.62
CA TYR A 125 -2.93 27.53 -2.55
C TYR A 125 -2.39 28.70 -1.71
N MET A 126 -1.12 28.64 -1.28
CA MET A 126 -0.49 29.72 -0.51
C MET A 126 -0.43 31.05 -1.28
N ARG A 127 -0.20 30.99 -2.61
CA ARG A 127 -0.23 32.20 -3.47
C ARG A 127 -1.61 32.82 -3.50
N TYR A 128 -2.66 32.00 -3.64
CA TYR A 128 -4.04 32.47 -3.62
C TYR A 128 -4.40 33.13 -2.28
N CYS A 129 -3.94 32.57 -1.16
CA CYS A 129 -4.22 33.11 0.17
C CYS A 129 -3.44 34.41 0.51
N LYS A 130 -2.30 34.68 -0.14
CA LYS A 130 -1.47 35.87 0.15
C LYS A 130 -1.94 37.17 -0.53
N CYS A 131 -2.96 37.14 -1.39
CA CYS A 131 -3.51 38.34 -2.06
C CYS A 131 -4.73 38.96 -1.35
N LYS A 132 -4.78 38.95 -0.01
CA LYS A 132 -5.73 39.74 0.79
C LYS A 132 -5.02 40.55 1.85
#